data_AF-A0A2W4WV13-F1
#
_entry.id   AF-A0A2W4WV13-F1
#
_cell.length_a   1.000
_cell.length_b   1.000
_cell.length_c   1.000
_cell.angle_alpha   90.00
_cell.angle_beta   90.00
_cell.angle_gamma   90.00
#
_symmetry.space_group_name_H-M   'P 1'
#
loop_
_entity.id
_entity.type
_entity.pdbx_description
1 polymer ?
#
loop_
_entity_poly.entity_id
_entity_poly.type
_entity_poly.pdbx_seq_one_letter_code
_entity_poly.pdbx_strand_id
1 'polypeptide(L)'
;MTTAPNADAGDISVRNVWLACLALYAIFMTAAIALPHEVLWMGTSQLPGREDTNWELGLAETSQNIFLAIALIMAGLLLARANTRWMRIWLGVVFLGVLYLLGEETSWGQHYFRWATDGWFAENNDQFETNIHNTSPLFDQLPRNLLYLGMVVGGIAHPLLKLFRKGRGLIDNPWWWAPTMACLPPVIFAFISGAPKGLDKMLTNAGVEAWTNGFRLEAFIGRASEMEECFMYFFFVVYLWSLGRRLKFRSANHS
;
A
#
# COMPACT_ATOMS: atom_id res chain seq x y z
N MET A 1 -7.32 40.97 3.53
CA MET A 1 -7.75 39.60 3.88
C MET A 1 -7.03 38.63 2.98
N THR A 2 -5.94 38.02 3.44
CA THR A 2 -5.31 36.90 2.73
C THR A 2 -6.20 35.67 2.94
N THR A 3 -6.92 35.27 1.91
CA THR A 3 -7.66 34.00 1.92
C THR A 3 -6.69 32.88 2.23
N ALA A 4 -6.99 32.03 3.22
CA ALA A 4 -6.15 30.90 3.56
C ALA A 4 -5.84 30.09 2.28
N PRO A 5 -4.56 29.78 1.99
CA PRO A 5 -4.20 29.10 0.76
C PRO A 5 -4.90 27.73 0.71
N ASN A 6 -5.46 27.40 -0.47
CA ASN A 6 -6.08 26.12 -0.79
C ASN A 6 -5.30 24.96 -0.12
N ALA A 7 -5.99 24.01 0.51
CA ALA A 7 -5.37 22.85 1.17
C ALA A 7 -4.35 22.15 0.27
N ASP A 8 -4.59 22.17 -1.05
CA ASP A 8 -3.80 21.51 -2.09
C ASP A 8 -2.71 22.43 -2.72
N ALA A 9 -2.48 23.63 -2.18
CA ALA A 9 -1.47 24.55 -2.71
C ALA A 9 -0.04 24.01 -2.56
N GLY A 10 0.75 24.05 -3.65
CA GLY A 10 2.13 23.57 -3.68
C GLY A 10 2.30 22.06 -3.86
N ASP A 11 1.22 21.36 -4.23
CA ASP A 11 1.19 19.90 -4.37
C ASP A 11 1.96 19.37 -5.59
N ILE A 12 2.14 18.05 -5.66
CA ILE A 12 2.75 17.33 -6.78
C ILE A 12 1.80 17.24 -7.98
N SER A 13 2.37 17.03 -9.17
CA SER A 13 1.61 16.92 -10.42
C SER A 13 0.82 15.61 -10.47
N VAL A 14 -0.52 15.69 -10.43
CA VAL A 14 -1.43 14.54 -10.59
C VAL A 14 -1.15 13.77 -11.88
N ARG A 15 -0.87 14.49 -12.98
CA ARG A 15 -0.51 13.88 -14.28
C ARG A 15 0.74 12.99 -14.15
N ASN A 16 1.75 13.45 -13.42
CA ASN A 16 2.99 12.69 -13.28
C ASN A 16 2.77 11.43 -12.42
N VAL A 17 1.89 11.49 -11.42
CA VAL A 17 1.52 10.31 -10.62
C VAL A 17 0.74 9.30 -11.47
N TRP A 18 -0.18 9.75 -12.34
CA TRP A 18 -0.84 8.88 -13.31
C TRP A 18 0.17 8.15 -14.22
N LEU A 19 1.13 8.88 -14.78
CA LEU A 19 2.17 8.29 -15.63
C LEU A 19 3.04 7.30 -14.84
N ALA A 20 3.39 7.61 -13.60
CA ALA A 20 4.15 6.71 -12.74
C ALA A 20 3.38 5.42 -12.44
N CYS A 21 2.08 5.52 -12.11
CA CYS A 21 1.27 4.34 -11.84
C CYS A 21 1.06 3.49 -13.09
N LEU A 22 0.82 4.13 -14.25
CA LEU A 22 0.71 3.43 -15.53
C LEU A 22 2.00 2.71 -15.91
N ALA A 23 3.15 3.36 -15.72
CA ALA A 23 4.45 2.75 -15.98
C ALA A 23 4.69 1.56 -15.04
N LEU A 24 4.41 1.72 -13.74
CA LEU A 24 4.54 0.65 -12.75
C LEU A 24 3.61 -0.53 -13.10
N TYR A 25 2.37 -0.25 -13.46
CA TYR A 25 1.40 -1.28 -13.87
C TYR A 25 1.89 -2.04 -15.11
N ALA A 26 2.35 -1.31 -16.14
CA ALA A 26 2.88 -1.91 -17.35
C ALA A 26 4.13 -2.77 -17.09
N ILE A 27 5.01 -2.34 -16.17
CA ILE A 27 6.18 -3.12 -15.75
C ILE A 27 5.73 -4.43 -15.11
N PHE A 28 4.81 -4.39 -14.15
CA PHE A 28 4.28 -5.60 -13.50
C PHE A 28 3.61 -6.54 -14.50
N MET A 29 2.75 -6.03 -15.37
CA MET A 29 2.08 -6.87 -16.38
C MET A 29 3.07 -7.46 -17.38
N THR A 30 4.08 -6.70 -17.80
CA THR A 30 5.13 -7.21 -18.69
C THR A 30 5.95 -8.28 -17.98
N ALA A 31 6.31 -8.05 -16.72
CA ALA A 31 7.05 -8.99 -15.90
C ALA A 31 6.24 -10.28 -15.71
N ALA A 32 4.95 -10.18 -15.38
CA ALA A 32 4.01 -11.30 -15.23
C ALA A 32 3.93 -12.21 -16.47
N ILE A 33 4.11 -11.64 -17.67
CA ILE A 33 4.10 -12.39 -18.93
C ILE A 33 5.50 -12.93 -19.28
N ALA A 34 6.55 -12.15 -19.00
CA ALA A 34 7.90 -12.40 -19.49
C ALA A 34 8.77 -13.24 -18.55
N LEU A 35 8.48 -13.26 -17.26
CA LEU A 35 9.28 -13.96 -16.25
C LEU A 35 8.58 -15.24 -15.80
N PRO A 36 9.35 -16.27 -15.39
CA PRO A 36 8.79 -17.45 -14.76
C PRO A 36 7.98 -17.07 -13.52
N HIS A 37 6.87 -17.79 -13.28
CA HIS A 37 5.98 -17.54 -12.14
C HIS A 37 6.75 -17.56 -10.82
N GLU A 38 7.74 -18.44 -10.71
CA GLU A 38 8.60 -18.57 -9.54
C GLU A 38 9.42 -17.30 -9.29
N VAL A 39 9.98 -16.66 -10.31
CA VAL A 39 10.82 -15.46 -10.11
C VAL A 39 10.01 -14.26 -9.63
N LEU A 40 8.77 -14.14 -10.11
CA LEU A 40 7.90 -13.02 -9.78
C LEU A 40 7.28 -13.16 -8.39
N TRP A 41 6.82 -14.37 -8.09
CA TRP A 41 5.88 -14.63 -7.00
C TRP A 41 6.43 -15.58 -5.94
N MET A 42 7.58 -16.21 -6.17
CA MET A 42 8.21 -17.11 -5.21
C MET A 42 9.59 -16.57 -4.86
N GLY A 43 9.81 -16.29 -3.59
CA GLY A 43 11.19 -16.12 -3.13
C GLY A 43 11.97 -17.40 -3.34
N THR A 44 13.27 -17.26 -3.59
CA THR A 44 14.21 -18.40 -3.58
C THR A 44 14.68 -18.74 -2.16
N SER A 45 14.12 -18.07 -1.14
CA SER A 45 14.52 -18.23 0.24
C SER A 45 13.80 -19.44 0.87
N GLN A 46 14.55 -20.26 1.61
CA GLN A 46 14.01 -21.28 2.49
C GLN A 46 14.33 -20.86 3.92
N LEU A 47 13.31 -20.77 4.76
CA LEU A 47 13.49 -20.52 6.19
C LEU A 47 13.93 -21.83 6.90
N PRO A 48 14.76 -21.75 7.95
CA PRO A 48 15.15 -22.93 8.71
C PRO A 48 13.92 -23.67 9.26
N GLY A 49 13.82 -24.98 9.00
CA GLY A 49 12.69 -25.82 9.45
C GLY A 49 11.55 -25.94 8.44
N ARG A 50 11.66 -25.31 7.26
CA ARG A 50 10.67 -25.37 6.19
C ARG A 50 11.21 -26.13 4.97
N GLU A 51 10.45 -27.11 4.48
CA GLU A 51 10.82 -27.91 3.29
C GLU A 51 10.34 -27.28 1.97
N ASP A 52 9.30 -26.45 2.00
CA ASP A 52 8.79 -25.74 0.83
C ASP A 52 9.51 -24.40 0.59
N THR A 53 9.59 -24.00 -0.68
CA THR A 53 10.07 -22.67 -1.09
C THR A 53 9.20 -21.60 -0.47
N ASN A 54 9.80 -20.61 0.18
CA ASN A 54 9.02 -19.52 0.74
C ASN A 54 8.41 -18.71 -0.43
N TRP A 55 7.11 -18.50 -0.38
CA TRP A 55 6.47 -17.57 -1.32
C TRP A 55 7.02 -16.15 -1.12
N GLU A 56 7.55 -15.91 0.08
CA GLU A 56 8.10 -14.64 0.51
C GLU A 56 9.47 -14.29 -0.12
N LEU A 57 9.64 -13.03 -0.54
CA LEU A 57 10.75 -12.40 -1.29
C LEU A 57 10.71 -12.54 -2.82
N GLY A 58 9.53 -12.73 -3.43
CA GLY A 58 9.34 -12.53 -4.86
C GLY A 58 9.64 -11.10 -5.31
N LEU A 59 9.71 -10.83 -6.62
CA LEU A 59 9.88 -9.46 -7.13
C LEU A 59 8.74 -8.52 -6.71
N ALA A 60 7.51 -9.04 -6.62
CA ALA A 60 6.36 -8.26 -6.19
C ALA A 60 6.48 -7.81 -4.73
N GLU A 61 6.75 -8.75 -3.83
CA GLU A 61 6.95 -8.43 -2.41
C GLU A 61 8.20 -7.60 -2.14
N THR A 62 9.28 -7.84 -2.89
CA THR A 62 10.45 -6.95 -2.85
C THR A 62 10.04 -5.51 -3.21
N SER A 63 9.14 -5.33 -4.17
CA SER A 63 8.62 -4.01 -4.53
C SER A 63 7.76 -3.39 -3.42
N GLN A 64 6.91 -4.19 -2.76
CA GLN A 64 6.14 -3.78 -1.58
C GLN A 64 7.06 -3.28 -0.47
N ASN A 65 8.07 -4.09 -0.10
CA ASN A 65 9.09 -3.79 0.90
C ASN A 65 9.85 -2.50 0.58
N ILE A 66 10.21 -2.29 -0.69
CA ILE A 66 10.84 -1.04 -1.15
C ILE A 66 9.92 0.16 -0.95
N PHE A 67 8.65 0.06 -1.35
CA PHE A 67 7.70 1.18 -1.19
C PHE A 67 7.43 1.50 0.27
N LEU A 68 7.27 0.49 1.12
CA LEU A 68 7.10 0.66 2.56
C LEU A 68 8.35 1.25 3.21
N ALA A 69 9.56 0.81 2.84
CA ALA A 69 10.81 1.39 3.32
C ALA A 69 10.97 2.86 2.91
N ILE A 70 10.67 3.20 1.65
CA ILE A 70 10.66 4.60 1.18
C ILE A 70 9.65 5.42 1.98
N ALA A 71 8.43 4.92 2.16
CA ALA A 71 7.39 5.59 2.93
C ALA A 71 7.81 5.78 4.39
N LEU A 72 8.44 4.79 5.02
CA LEU A 72 8.91 4.86 6.40
C LEU A 72 9.95 5.98 6.58
N ILE A 73 10.94 6.03 5.67
CA ILE A 73 11.96 7.08 5.66
C ILE A 73 11.30 8.45 5.46
N MET A 74 10.41 8.58 4.49
CA MET A 74 9.70 9.84 4.23
C MET A 74 8.86 10.30 5.42
N ALA A 75 8.14 9.37 6.08
CA ALA A 75 7.35 9.65 7.27
C ALA A 75 8.23 10.14 8.42
N GLY A 76 9.38 9.49 8.67
CA GLY A 76 10.34 9.92 9.69
C GLY A 76 10.94 11.30 9.41
N LEU A 77 11.33 11.57 8.16
CA LEU A 77 11.83 12.88 7.74
C LEU A 77 10.78 13.98 7.87
N LEU A 78 9.52 13.71 7.54
CA LEU A 78 8.43 14.65 7.71
C LEU A 78 8.04 14.86 9.17
N LEU A 79 8.09 13.80 9.97
CA LEU A 79 7.84 13.86 11.41
C LEU A 79 8.82 14.84 12.09
N ALA A 80 10.10 14.76 11.72
CA ALA A 80 11.14 15.69 12.19
C ALA A 80 10.90 17.15 11.75
N ARG A 81 10.17 17.37 10.64
CA ARG A 81 9.84 18.69 10.08
C ARG A 81 8.44 19.19 10.48
N ALA A 82 7.66 18.40 11.21
CA ALA A 82 6.29 18.74 11.56
C ALA A 82 6.23 19.99 12.46
N ASN A 83 5.51 21.00 11.99
CA ASN A 83 5.44 22.33 12.62
C ASN A 83 4.33 22.49 13.67
N THR A 84 3.42 21.53 13.77
CA THR A 84 2.34 21.53 14.77
C THR A 84 2.30 20.21 15.53
N ARG A 85 1.84 20.25 16.79
CA ARG A 85 1.70 19.04 17.63
C ARG A 85 0.83 17.98 16.98
N TRP A 86 -0.26 18.39 16.33
CA TRP A 86 -1.24 17.48 15.74
C TRP A 86 -0.72 16.84 14.46
N MET A 87 0.00 17.60 13.63
CA MET A 87 0.69 17.04 12.47
C MET A 87 1.77 16.03 12.90
N ARG A 88 2.48 16.31 14.00
CA ARG A 88 3.47 15.39 14.57
C ARG A 88 2.83 14.10 15.06
N ILE A 89 1.72 14.17 15.79
CA ILE A 89 0.96 13.00 16.22
C ILE A 89 0.50 12.18 15.02
N TRP A 90 -0.09 12.84 14.02
CA TRP A 90 -0.55 12.18 12.80
C TRP A 90 0.57 11.48 12.03
N LEU A 91 1.69 12.18 11.79
CA LEU A 91 2.86 11.58 11.15
C LEU A 91 3.49 10.47 11.99
N GLY A 92 3.38 10.55 13.32
CA GLY A 92 3.79 9.47 14.23
C GLY A 92 2.93 8.23 14.04
N VAL A 93 1.60 8.39 13.92
CA VAL A 93 0.68 7.29 13.61
C VAL A 93 0.99 6.70 12.23
N VAL A 94 1.20 7.53 11.20
CA VAL A 94 1.58 7.06 9.86
C VAL A 94 2.92 6.32 9.90
N PHE A 95 3.93 6.86 10.59
CA PHE A 95 5.24 6.23 10.75
C PHE A 95 5.13 4.85 11.42
N LEU A 96 4.41 4.76 12.54
CA LEU A 96 4.22 3.49 13.26
C LEU A 96 3.40 2.50 12.45
N GLY A 97 2.38 2.95 11.71
CA GLY A 97 1.59 2.10 10.82
C GLY A 97 2.42 1.54 9.67
N VAL A 98 3.23 2.37 9.00
CA VAL A 98 4.13 1.90 7.93
C VAL A 98 5.24 1.00 8.48
N LEU A 99 5.77 1.29 9.68
CA LEU A 99 6.74 0.43 10.35
C LEU A 99 6.14 -0.94 10.65
N TYR A 100 4.90 -0.97 11.16
CA TYR A 100 4.18 -2.21 11.42
C TYR A 100 3.96 -3.00 10.14
N LEU A 101 3.47 -2.36 9.06
CA LEU A 101 3.27 -3.03 7.77
C LEU A 101 4.59 -3.62 7.23
N LEU A 102 5.68 -2.84 7.22
CA LEU A 102 6.98 -3.32 6.78
C LEU A 102 7.51 -4.45 7.67
N GLY A 103 7.29 -4.33 8.99
CA GLY A 103 7.65 -5.35 9.97
C GLY A 103 6.94 -6.64 9.67
N GLU A 104 5.61 -6.64 9.62
CA GLU A 104 4.81 -7.83 9.33
C GLU A 104 5.21 -8.45 7.98
N GLU A 105 5.30 -7.65 6.90
CA GLU A 105 5.65 -8.14 5.56
C GLU A 105 7.04 -8.78 5.47
N THR A 106 7.99 -8.32 6.28
CA THR A 106 9.36 -8.84 6.29
C THR A 106 9.62 -9.85 7.39
N SER A 107 8.57 -10.25 8.11
CA SER A 107 8.67 -11.06 9.33
C SER A 107 9.63 -10.46 10.36
N TRP A 108 9.54 -9.14 10.53
CA TRP A 108 10.38 -8.29 11.36
C TRP A 108 11.87 -8.39 11.04
N GLY A 109 12.21 -8.77 9.81
CA GLY A 109 13.56 -8.98 9.30
C GLY A 109 13.96 -10.44 9.13
N GLN A 110 13.12 -11.39 9.55
CA GLN A 110 13.45 -12.82 9.49
C GLN A 110 13.73 -13.28 8.07
N HIS A 111 12.99 -12.76 7.09
CA HIS A 111 13.21 -13.09 5.69
C HIS A 111 14.64 -12.77 5.21
N TYR A 112 15.27 -11.73 5.78
CA TYR A 112 16.62 -11.31 5.42
C TYR A 112 17.71 -11.99 6.26
N PHE A 113 17.51 -12.11 7.56
CA PHE A 113 18.53 -12.62 8.49
C PHE A 113 18.38 -14.11 8.84
N ARG A 114 17.27 -14.72 8.44
CA ARG A 114 17.02 -16.18 8.46
C ARG A 114 17.22 -16.84 9.81
N TRP A 115 16.84 -16.17 10.90
CA TRP A 115 16.79 -16.83 12.19
C TRP A 115 15.65 -17.85 12.23
N ALA A 116 15.80 -18.89 13.05
CA ALA A 116 14.76 -19.87 13.28
C ALA A 116 13.64 -19.26 14.13
N THR A 117 12.39 -19.62 13.82
CA THR A 117 11.25 -19.25 14.65
C THR A 117 11.20 -20.10 15.90
N ASP A 118 10.96 -19.47 17.04
CA ASP A 118 10.92 -20.11 18.35
C ASP A 118 9.73 -19.63 19.19
N GLY A 119 9.53 -20.29 20.35
CA GLY A 119 8.50 -19.94 21.31
C GLY A 119 7.09 -19.93 20.73
N TRP A 120 6.32 -18.90 21.08
CA TRP A 120 4.90 -18.79 20.70
C TRP A 120 4.68 -18.78 19.18
N PHE A 121 5.58 -18.16 18.40
CA PHE A 121 5.45 -18.13 16.95
C PHE A 121 5.65 -19.51 16.32
N ALA A 122 6.56 -20.34 16.85
CA ALA A 122 6.75 -21.69 16.34
C ALA A 122 5.53 -22.59 16.57
N GLU A 123 4.69 -22.26 17.55
CA GLU A 123 3.49 -23.01 17.91
C GLU A 123 2.21 -22.49 17.22
N ASN A 124 2.18 -21.21 16.84
CA ASN A 124 0.94 -20.52 16.43
C ASN A 124 1.02 -19.79 15.06
N ASN A 125 2.18 -19.76 14.41
CA ASN A 125 2.35 -19.17 13.10
C ASN A 125 2.38 -20.27 12.02
N ASP A 126 1.46 -20.21 11.06
CA ASP A 126 1.27 -21.26 10.05
C ASP A 126 2.43 -21.32 9.02
N GLN A 127 3.27 -20.29 8.97
CA GLN A 127 4.40 -20.17 8.03
C GLN A 127 5.77 -20.31 8.71
N PHE A 128 5.80 -20.63 10.01
CA PHE A 128 7.02 -20.61 10.83
C PHE A 128 7.73 -19.26 10.75
N GLU A 129 6.99 -18.17 10.91
CA GLU A 129 7.53 -16.81 10.83
C GLU A 129 7.35 -15.99 12.11
N THR A 130 8.18 -14.96 12.28
CA THR A 130 8.17 -14.04 13.42
C THR A 130 7.25 -12.85 13.14
N ASN A 131 6.02 -13.11 12.71
CA ASN A 131 5.00 -12.10 12.43
C ASN A 131 3.64 -12.52 13.02
N ILE A 132 2.74 -11.56 13.16
CA ILE A 132 1.40 -11.79 13.70
C ILE A 132 0.41 -12.04 12.56
N HIS A 133 0.62 -11.49 11.36
CA HIS A 133 -0.31 -11.66 10.24
C HIS A 133 -0.51 -13.14 9.82
N ASN A 134 0.47 -14.02 10.04
CA ASN A 134 0.39 -15.45 9.70
C ASN A 134 -0.06 -16.32 10.89
N THR A 135 -0.63 -15.71 11.93
CA THR A 135 -1.14 -16.41 13.13
C THR A 135 -2.67 -16.49 13.16
N SER A 136 -3.36 -15.65 12.40
CA SER A 136 -4.82 -15.66 12.33
C SER A 136 -5.33 -14.91 11.10
N PRO A 137 -6.41 -15.38 10.44
CA PRO A 137 -7.05 -14.66 9.34
C PRO A 137 -7.47 -13.22 9.68
N LEU A 138 -7.73 -12.94 10.96
CA LEU A 138 -8.05 -11.59 11.40
C LEU A 138 -6.86 -10.64 11.22
N PHE A 139 -5.66 -11.08 11.61
CA PHE A 139 -4.46 -10.25 11.59
C PHE A 139 -3.89 -10.09 10.17
N ASP A 140 -4.11 -11.08 9.30
CA ASP A 140 -3.89 -10.95 7.85
C ASP A 140 -4.78 -9.85 7.23
N GLN A 141 -6.09 -9.91 7.47
CA GLN A 141 -7.04 -9.08 6.74
C GLN A 141 -7.23 -7.67 7.31
N LEU A 142 -7.13 -7.51 8.63
CA LEU A 142 -7.48 -6.26 9.30
C LEU A 142 -6.60 -5.08 8.86
N PRO A 143 -5.26 -5.16 8.86
CA PRO A 143 -4.40 -4.05 8.44
C PRO A 143 -4.67 -3.62 7.00
N ARG A 144 -4.78 -4.58 6.08
CA ARG A 144 -5.10 -4.34 4.67
C ARG A 144 -6.46 -3.66 4.51
N ASN A 145 -7.49 -4.17 5.17
CA ASN A 145 -8.85 -3.62 5.05
C ASN A 145 -8.96 -2.19 5.61
N LEU A 146 -8.24 -1.88 6.70
CA LEU A 146 -8.18 -0.52 7.24
C LEU A 146 -7.49 0.43 6.27
N LEU A 147 -6.38 0.02 5.66
CA LEU A 147 -5.69 0.80 4.64
C LEU A 147 -6.60 1.03 3.43
N TYR A 148 -7.25 -0.02 2.94
CA TYR A 148 -8.18 0.04 1.82
C TYR A 148 -9.33 1.02 2.09
N LEU A 149 -9.94 0.96 3.27
CA LEU A 149 -10.98 1.89 3.69
C LEU A 149 -10.46 3.33 3.70
N GLY A 150 -9.26 3.57 4.25
CA GLY A 150 -8.62 4.88 4.24
C GLY A 150 -8.36 5.42 2.84
N MET A 151 -7.90 4.57 1.92
CA MET A 151 -7.69 4.90 0.51
C MET A 151 -9.00 5.23 -0.21
N VAL A 152 -10.07 4.48 0.03
CA VAL A 152 -11.39 4.75 -0.56
C VAL A 152 -11.95 6.07 -0.04
N VAL A 153 -11.94 6.27 1.28
CA VAL A 153 -12.49 7.47 1.91
C VAL A 153 -11.69 8.71 1.51
N GLY A 154 -10.36 8.65 1.60
CA GLY A 154 -9.48 9.79 1.36
C GLY A 154 -9.13 10.04 -0.10
N GLY A 155 -8.89 8.98 -0.88
CA GLY A 155 -8.42 9.06 -2.27
C GLY A 155 -9.54 9.06 -3.32
N ILE A 156 -10.75 8.58 -2.99
CA ILE A 156 -11.89 8.56 -3.92
C ILE A 156 -13.06 9.41 -3.37
N ALA A 157 -13.63 9.04 -2.24
CA ALA A 157 -14.88 9.65 -1.75
C ALA A 157 -14.70 11.14 -1.44
N HIS A 158 -13.63 11.52 -0.75
CA HIS A 158 -13.32 12.91 -0.45
C HIS A 158 -13.15 13.79 -1.70
N PRO A 159 -12.30 13.45 -2.69
CA PRO A 159 -12.16 14.24 -3.90
C PRO A 159 -13.42 14.29 -4.76
N LEU A 160 -14.17 13.19 -4.90
CA LEU A 160 -15.47 13.21 -5.58
C LEU A 160 -16.44 14.17 -4.89
N LEU A 161 -16.49 14.14 -3.56
CA LEU A 161 -17.32 15.06 -2.81
C LEU A 161 -16.91 16.53 -3.00
N LYS A 162 -15.61 16.81 -3.11
CA LYS A 162 -15.11 18.16 -3.46
C LYS A 162 -15.62 18.61 -4.83
N LEU A 163 -15.67 17.71 -5.82
CA LEU A 163 -16.24 18.03 -7.15
C LEU A 163 -17.72 18.43 -7.03
N PHE A 164 -18.53 17.68 -6.30
CA PHE A 164 -19.96 17.98 -6.11
C PHE A 164 -20.20 19.23 -5.25
N ARG A 165 -19.31 19.54 -4.31
CA ARG A 165 -19.45 20.66 -3.35
C ARG A 165 -18.69 21.92 -3.78
N LYS A 166 -18.38 22.09 -5.07
CA LYS A 166 -17.66 23.26 -5.62
C LYS A 166 -16.33 23.54 -4.88
N GLY A 167 -15.58 22.48 -4.59
CA GLY A 167 -14.25 22.54 -3.97
C GLY A 167 -14.22 22.47 -2.43
N ARG A 168 -15.37 22.37 -1.75
CA ARG A 168 -15.45 22.28 -0.28
C ARG A 168 -15.38 20.83 0.21
N GLY A 169 -14.22 20.39 0.70
CA GLY A 169 -14.04 19.07 1.30
C GLY A 169 -14.54 19.01 2.74
N LEU A 170 -14.91 17.81 3.20
CA LEU A 170 -15.34 17.59 4.59
C LEU A 170 -14.17 17.49 5.57
N ILE A 171 -13.00 17.08 5.08
CA ILE A 171 -11.82 16.78 5.90
C ILE A 171 -10.59 17.61 5.47
N ASP A 172 -10.80 18.72 4.76
CA ASP A 172 -9.76 19.65 4.32
C ASP A 172 -9.09 20.43 5.49
N ASN A 173 -9.68 20.40 6.69
CA ASN A 173 -9.13 21.03 7.89
C ASN A 173 -8.87 19.97 8.98
N PRO A 174 -7.61 19.77 9.42
CA PRO A 174 -6.41 20.50 9.00
C PRO A 174 -5.91 20.07 7.61
N TRP A 175 -5.25 20.99 6.89
CA TRP A 175 -4.84 20.80 5.48
C TRP A 175 -3.96 19.57 5.22
N TRP A 176 -3.24 19.09 6.24
CA TRP A 176 -2.35 17.92 6.15
C TRP A 176 -3.08 16.57 6.34
N TRP A 177 -4.33 16.58 6.81
CA TRP A 177 -5.09 15.37 7.11
C TRP A 177 -5.55 14.64 5.85
N ALA A 178 -6.25 15.33 4.95
CA ALA A 178 -6.81 14.70 3.76
C ALA A 178 -5.73 14.41 2.69
N PRO A 179 -5.76 13.21 2.08
CA PRO A 179 -5.09 12.96 0.80
C PRO A 179 -5.63 13.90 -0.28
N THR A 180 -4.76 14.32 -1.19
CA THR A 180 -5.12 15.19 -2.31
C THR A 180 -5.48 14.36 -3.55
N MET A 181 -5.89 15.03 -4.64
CA MET A 181 -6.09 14.40 -5.96
C MET A 181 -4.87 13.65 -6.47
N ALA A 182 -3.66 13.99 -6.02
CA ALA A 182 -2.45 13.28 -6.40
C ALA A 182 -2.46 11.83 -5.92
N CYS A 183 -3.22 11.51 -4.87
CA CYS A 183 -3.34 10.17 -4.32
C CYS A 183 -4.39 9.31 -5.04
N LEU A 184 -5.22 9.87 -5.93
CA LEU A 184 -6.24 9.11 -6.67
C LEU A 184 -5.64 8.01 -7.59
N PRO A 185 -4.57 8.27 -8.38
CA PRO A 185 -4.03 7.26 -9.27
C PRO A 185 -3.63 5.94 -8.58
N PRO A 186 -2.81 5.91 -7.51
CA PRO A 186 -2.46 4.64 -6.88
C PRO A 186 -3.68 3.91 -6.31
N VAL A 187 -4.72 4.63 -5.87
CA VAL A 187 -5.98 3.97 -5.48
C VAL A 187 -6.63 3.29 -6.69
N ILE A 188 -6.84 4.01 -7.79
CA ILE A 188 -7.46 3.41 -9.00
C ILE A 188 -6.68 2.21 -9.51
N PHE A 189 -5.35 2.29 -9.52
CA PHE A 189 -4.51 1.17 -9.94
C PHE A 189 -4.55 -0.01 -8.95
N ALA A 190 -4.65 0.23 -7.64
CA ALA A 190 -4.90 -0.85 -6.67
C ALA A 190 -6.22 -1.58 -6.98
N PHE A 191 -7.30 -0.84 -7.28
CA PHE A 191 -8.58 -1.44 -7.67
C PHE A 191 -8.53 -2.22 -8.99
N ILE A 192 -7.82 -1.69 -10.00
CA ILE A 192 -7.63 -2.38 -11.28
C ILE A 192 -6.83 -3.68 -11.07
N SER A 193 -5.75 -3.60 -10.28
CA SER A 193 -4.93 -4.76 -9.94
C SER A 193 -5.70 -5.80 -9.13
N GLY A 194 -6.56 -5.41 -8.18
CA GLY A 194 -7.38 -6.34 -7.39
C GLY A 194 -8.65 -6.85 -8.09
N ALA A 195 -9.04 -6.26 -9.23
CA ALA A 195 -10.27 -6.61 -9.95
C ALA A 195 -10.38 -8.10 -10.33
N PRO A 196 -9.31 -8.80 -10.78
CA PRO A 196 -9.38 -10.23 -11.10
C PRO A 196 -9.86 -11.09 -9.93
N LYS A 197 -9.40 -10.82 -8.70
CA LYS A 197 -9.83 -11.53 -7.49
C LYS A 197 -11.31 -11.29 -7.19
N GLY A 198 -11.78 -10.06 -7.36
CA GLY A 198 -13.20 -9.72 -7.21
C GLY A 198 -14.08 -10.43 -8.23
N LEU A 199 -13.64 -10.49 -9.49
CA LEU A 199 -14.31 -11.22 -10.56
C LEU A 199 -14.34 -12.73 -10.30
N ASP A 200 -13.22 -13.30 -9.84
CA ASP A 200 -13.14 -14.72 -9.49
C ASP A 200 -14.18 -15.11 -8.44
N LYS A 201 -14.28 -14.30 -7.37
CA LYS A 201 -15.28 -14.52 -6.32
C LYS A 201 -16.71 -14.36 -6.85
N MET A 202 -16.97 -13.34 -7.65
CA MET A 202 -18.30 -13.07 -8.22
C MET A 202 -18.76 -14.20 -9.14
N LEU A 203 -17.91 -14.63 -10.07
CA LEU A 203 -18.23 -15.67 -11.06
C LEU A 203 -18.37 -17.05 -10.41
N THR A 204 -17.55 -17.35 -9.40
CA THR A 204 -17.71 -18.56 -8.58
C THR A 204 -19.07 -18.56 -7.87
N ASN A 205 -19.44 -17.46 -7.22
CA ASN A 205 -20.74 -17.35 -6.52
C ASN A 205 -21.94 -17.36 -7.48
N ALA A 206 -21.75 -16.89 -8.71
CA ALA A 206 -22.76 -16.94 -9.77
C ALA A 206 -22.90 -18.33 -10.40
N GLY A 207 -22.08 -19.32 -10.00
CA GLY A 207 -22.14 -20.68 -10.51
C GLY A 207 -21.63 -20.83 -11.95
N VAL A 208 -20.75 -19.94 -12.41
CA VAL A 208 -20.16 -20.03 -13.75
C VAL A 208 -19.25 -21.25 -13.82
N GLU A 209 -19.60 -22.20 -14.68
CA GLU A 209 -19.02 -23.55 -14.74
C GLU A 209 -17.48 -23.57 -14.74
N ALA A 210 -16.84 -22.74 -15.57
CA ALA A 210 -15.37 -22.69 -15.63
C ALA A 210 -14.75 -22.29 -14.28
N TRP A 211 -15.34 -21.32 -13.58
CA TRP A 211 -14.87 -20.86 -12.27
C TRP A 211 -15.20 -21.85 -11.16
N THR A 212 -16.38 -22.49 -11.18
CA THR A 212 -16.68 -23.55 -10.20
C THR A 212 -15.76 -24.76 -10.39
N ASN A 213 -15.30 -25.02 -11.62
CA ASN A 213 -14.37 -26.09 -11.95
C ASN A 213 -12.88 -25.72 -11.78
N GLY A 214 -12.58 -24.60 -11.11
CA GLY A 214 -11.23 -24.25 -10.68
C GLY A 214 -10.47 -23.26 -11.54
N PHE A 215 -11.06 -22.71 -12.62
CA PHE A 215 -10.45 -21.57 -13.31
C PHE A 215 -10.38 -20.35 -12.38
N ARG A 216 -9.23 -19.68 -12.36
CA ARG A 216 -9.01 -18.44 -11.59
C ARG A 216 -8.26 -17.44 -12.46
N LEU A 217 -8.89 -16.30 -12.69
CA LEU A 217 -8.28 -15.17 -13.41
C LEU A 217 -7.12 -14.60 -12.61
N GLU A 218 -7.21 -14.55 -11.29
CA GLU A 218 -6.12 -14.12 -10.40
C GLU A 218 -4.86 -14.98 -10.58
N ALA A 219 -5.03 -16.31 -10.66
CA ALA A 219 -3.91 -17.23 -10.88
C ALA A 219 -3.34 -17.10 -12.31
N PHE A 220 -4.19 -16.87 -13.30
CA PHE A 220 -3.76 -16.70 -14.69
C PHE A 220 -2.98 -15.40 -14.93
N ILE A 221 -3.37 -14.31 -14.25
CA ILE A 221 -2.71 -13.00 -14.38
C ILE A 221 -1.45 -12.91 -13.50
N GLY A 222 -1.25 -13.86 -12.59
CA GLY A 222 -0.13 -13.87 -11.63
C GLY A 222 -0.48 -13.02 -10.41
N ARG A 223 -0.97 -13.68 -9.36
CA ARG A 223 -1.27 -13.14 -8.02
C ARG A 223 -1.62 -11.65 -7.99
N ALA A 224 -2.81 -11.34 -8.49
CA ALA A 224 -3.35 -9.98 -8.60
C ALA A 224 -3.37 -9.21 -7.25
N SER A 225 -3.46 -9.94 -6.13
CA SER A 225 -3.39 -9.43 -4.75
C SER A 225 -2.05 -8.74 -4.42
N GLU A 226 -0.92 -9.31 -4.85
CA GLU A 226 0.42 -8.76 -4.60
C GLU A 226 0.61 -7.39 -5.29
N MET A 227 0.10 -7.31 -6.52
CA MET A 227 0.15 -6.10 -7.33
C MET A 227 -0.79 -5.02 -6.78
N GLU A 228 -1.97 -5.42 -6.28
CA GLU A 228 -2.88 -4.53 -5.55
C GLU A 228 -2.16 -3.89 -4.35
N GLU A 229 -1.48 -4.69 -3.54
CA GLU A 229 -0.71 -4.21 -2.38
C GLU A 229 0.43 -3.27 -2.75
N CYS A 230 1.15 -3.55 -3.84
CA CYS A 230 2.17 -2.64 -4.35
C CYS A 230 1.61 -1.22 -4.55
N PHE A 231 0.40 -1.10 -5.11
CA PHE A 231 -0.26 0.20 -5.28
C PHE A 231 -0.82 0.78 -3.98
N MET A 232 -1.28 -0.07 -3.05
CA MET A 232 -1.67 0.35 -1.71
C MET A 232 -0.48 0.93 -0.93
N TYR A 233 0.71 0.38 -1.07
CA TYR A 233 1.91 0.90 -0.41
C TYR A 233 2.51 2.09 -1.17
N PHE A 234 2.43 2.10 -2.50
CA PHE A 234 2.79 3.27 -3.30
C PHE A 234 1.91 4.49 -2.99
N PHE A 235 0.65 4.28 -2.57
CA PHE A 235 -0.20 5.36 -2.06
C PHE A 235 0.45 6.10 -0.87
N PHE A 236 1.11 5.42 0.07
CA PHE A 236 1.82 6.09 1.17
C PHE A 236 2.95 6.98 0.65
N VAL A 237 3.73 6.49 -0.33
CA VAL A 237 4.82 7.26 -0.96
C VAL A 237 4.27 8.53 -1.59
N VAL A 238 3.19 8.41 -2.37
CA VAL A 238 2.53 9.55 -3.02
C VAL A 238 1.94 10.52 -2.00
N TYR A 239 1.26 10.01 -0.97
CA TYR A 239 0.68 10.81 0.11
C TYR A 239 1.75 11.62 0.85
N LEU A 240 2.83 10.97 1.26
CA LEU A 240 3.94 11.62 1.97
C LEU A 240 4.68 12.60 1.07
N TRP A 241 4.83 12.30 -0.23
CA TRP A 241 5.46 13.22 -1.18
C TRP A 241 4.62 14.49 -1.36
N SER A 242 3.32 14.32 -1.58
CA SER A 242 2.34 15.40 -1.63
C SER A 242 2.42 16.27 -0.37
N LEU A 243 2.33 15.64 0.80
CA LEU A 243 2.36 16.33 2.09
C LEU A 243 3.67 17.10 2.29
N GLY A 244 4.81 16.51 1.96
CA GLY A 244 6.12 17.17 2.08
C GLY A 244 6.27 18.38 1.17
N ARG A 245 5.73 18.32 -0.05
CA ARG A 245 5.73 19.45 -1.00
C ARG A 245 4.84 20.58 -0.52
N ARG A 246 3.63 20.27 -0.04
CA ARG A 246 2.71 21.25 0.54
C ARG A 246 3.25 21.89 1.82
N LEU A 247 3.92 21.11 2.69
CA LEU A 247 4.60 21.63 3.87
C LEU A 247 5.71 22.63 3.48
N LYS A 248 6.59 22.27 2.54
CA LYS A 248 7.66 23.15 2.06
C LYS A 248 7.11 24.44 1.47
N PHE A 249 6.07 24.35 0.64
CA PHE A 249 5.41 25.51 0.05
C PHE A 249 4.84 26.46 1.12
N ARG A 250 4.20 25.91 2.16
CA ARG A 250 3.64 26.72 3.26
C ARG A 250 4.74 27.37 4.10
N SER A 251 5.81 26.65 4.43
CA SER A 251 6.93 27.22 5.17
C SER A 251 7.56 28.40 4.44
N ALA A 252 7.71 28.33 3.11
CA ALA A 252 8.30 29.40 2.31
C ALA A 252 7.40 30.64 2.13
N ASN A 253 6.09 30.51 2.35
CA ASN A 253 5.12 31.62 2.23
C ASN A 253 4.70 32.19 3.60
N HIS A 254 5.18 31.62 4.71
CA HIS A 254 4.94 32.09 6.08
C HIS A 254 6.21 32.61 6.78
N SER A 255 7.37 32.47 6.13
CA SER A 255 8.66 33.09 6.48
C SER A 255 8.83 34.43 5.77
#